data_AF-Q117J7-F1
#
_entry.id   AF-Q117J7-F1
#
_cell.length_a   1.000
_cell.length_b   1.000
_cell.length_c   1.000
_cell.angle_alpha   90.00
_cell.angle_beta   90.00
_cell.angle_gamma   90.00
#
_symmetry.space_group_name_H-M   'P 1'
#
loop_
_entity.id
_entity.type
_entity.pdbx_description
1 polymer ?
#
loop_
_entity_poly.entity_id
_entity_poly.type
_entity_poly.pdbx_seq_one_letter_code
_entity_poly.pdbx_strand_id
1 'polypeptide(L)' 'MADSNFPEKDITYEFGETKTFQWLIKNVNQYGFEMSFPENNSQGVSYEYWHWRFSNYDSFQ' A
#
# COMPACT_ATOMS: atom_id res chain seq x y z
N MET A 1 0.68 -1.48 14.25
CA MET A 1 1.04 -0.11 14.66
C MET A 1 0.71 0.81 13.49
N ALA A 2 -0.52 1.29 13.47
CA ALA A 2 -0.97 2.48 12.78
C ALA A 2 -1.75 3.19 13.87
N ASP A 3 -1.13 4.18 14.52
CA ASP A 3 -1.75 4.85 15.65
C ASP A 3 -2.77 5.84 15.10
N SER A 4 -4.07 5.62 15.38
CA SER A 4 -5.17 6.46 14.89
C SER A 4 -5.13 7.90 15.41
N ASN A 5 -4.18 8.25 16.27
CA ASN A 5 -4.11 9.55 16.94
C ASN A 5 -3.04 10.50 16.38
N PHE A 6 -2.19 10.07 15.43
CA PHE A 6 -1.13 10.91 14.88
C PHE A 6 -0.92 10.66 13.37
N PRO A 7 -1.74 11.28 12.50
CA PRO A 7 -1.65 11.08 11.04
C PRO A 7 -0.42 11.75 10.39
N GLU A 8 0.38 12.53 11.11
CA GLU A 8 1.45 13.38 10.54
C GLU A 8 2.87 12.96 10.94
N LYS A 9 3.05 11.99 11.84
CA LYS A 9 4.39 11.48 12.18
C LYS A 9 4.73 10.30 11.28
N ASP A 10 4.72 10.64 10.00
CA ASP A 10 4.65 9.74 8.87
C ASP A 10 6.01 9.15 8.52
N ILE A 11 6.22 7.91 8.95
CA ILE A 11 7.16 6.96 8.32
C ILE A 11 6.71 6.66 6.85
N THR A 12 5.57 7.22 6.45
CA THR A 12 4.73 6.82 5.32
C THR A 12 5.09 7.59 4.05
N TYR A 13 5.18 8.92 4.12
CA TYR A 13 5.61 9.77 3.00
C TYR A 13 7.08 9.53 2.64
N GLU A 14 7.95 9.43 3.65
CA GLU A 14 9.38 9.17 3.41
C GLU A 14 9.60 7.84 2.70
N PHE A 15 8.84 6.79 3.05
CA PHE A 15 8.90 5.52 2.34
C PHE A 15 8.42 5.66 0.89
N GLY A 16 7.35 6.44 0.66
CA GLY A 16 6.80 6.76 -0.66
C GLY A 16 7.82 7.38 -1.64
N GLU A 17 8.79 8.12 -1.13
CA GLU A 17 9.83 8.76 -1.94
C GLU A 17 11.05 7.86 -2.22
N THR A 18 11.14 6.69 -1.57
CA THR A 18 12.27 5.78 -1.76
C THR A 18 12.26 5.12 -3.15
N LYS A 19 13.46 4.85 -3.68
CA LYS A 19 13.64 3.99 -4.87
C LYS A 19 13.06 2.59 -4.65
N THR A 20 13.06 2.12 -3.41
CA THR A 20 12.49 0.82 -3.02
C THR A 20 10.98 0.81 -3.25
N PHE A 21 10.28 1.86 -2.82
CA PHE A 21 8.84 1.97 -3.04
C PHE A 21 8.52 2.11 -4.53
N GLN A 22 9.28 2.90 -5.30
CA GLN A 22 9.13 2.99 -6.76
C GLN A 22 9.31 1.64 -7.47
N TRP A 23 10.28 0.83 -7.02
CA TRP A 23 10.42 -0.54 -7.52
C TRP A 23 9.22 -1.39 -7.11
N LEU A 24 8.73 -1.26 -5.88
CA LEU A 24 7.60 -2.03 -5.37
C LEU A 24 6.34 -1.78 -6.21
N ILE A 25 5.86 -0.54 -6.35
CA ILE A 25 4.68 -0.23 -7.20
C ILE A 25 4.83 -0.70 -8.65
N LYS A 26 6.05 -0.71 -9.20
CA LYS A 26 6.28 -1.19 -10.57
C LYS A 26 6.17 -2.72 -10.69
N ASN A 27 6.44 -3.46 -9.63
CA ASN A 27 6.55 -4.92 -9.67
C ASN A 27 5.47 -5.66 -8.86
N VAL A 28 4.69 -4.99 -7.99
CA VAL A 28 3.68 -5.62 -7.10
C VAL A 28 2.73 -6.56 -7.83
N ASN A 29 2.21 -6.16 -8.99
CA ASN A 29 1.27 -6.96 -9.78
C ASN A 29 1.90 -8.26 -10.29
N GLN A 30 3.21 -8.27 -10.56
CA GLN A 30 3.94 -9.46 -11.01
C GLN A 30 4.07 -10.50 -9.89
N TYR A 31 4.02 -10.06 -8.64
CA TYR A 31 4.11 -10.90 -7.45
C TYR A 31 2.74 -11.17 -6.81
N GLY A 32 1.64 -10.75 -7.46
CA GLY A 32 0.27 -10.99 -6.98
C GLY A 32 -0.16 -10.07 -5.83
N PHE A 33 0.50 -8.92 -5.67
CA PHE A 33 0.12 -7.90 -4.69
C PHE A 33 -0.57 -6.71 -5.35
N GLU A 34 -1.50 -6.11 -4.61
CA GLU A 34 -2.20 -4.87 -4.97
C GLU A 34 -2.29 -3.92 -3.77
N MET A 35 -2.45 -2.63 -4.05
CA MET A 35 -2.58 -1.62 -3.00
C MET A 35 -3.98 -1.65 -2.40
N SER A 36 -4.06 -1.79 -1.07
CA SER A 36 -5.36 -1.92 -0.39
C SER A 36 -6.14 -0.61 -0.29
N PHE A 37 -5.43 0.51 -0.14
CA PHE A 37 -6.02 1.84 0.09
C PHE A 37 -5.40 2.84 -0.88
N PRO A 38 -5.81 2.85 -2.16
CA PRO A 38 -5.37 3.87 -3.11
C PRO A 38 -5.84 5.27 -2.68
N GLU A 39 -5.21 6.30 -3.26
CA GLU A 39 -5.61 7.69 -3.04
C GLU A 39 -7.10 7.83 -3.41
N ASN A 40 -7.88 8.43 -2.51
CA ASN A 40 -9.35 8.54 -2.63
C ASN A 40 -10.11 7.21 -2.65
N ASN A 41 -9.68 6.21 -1.89
CA ASN A 41 -10.49 5.00 -1.70
C ASN A 41 -11.85 5.32 -1.06
N SER A 42 -12.86 4.52 -1.42
CA SER A 42 -14.25 4.67 -0.94
C SER A 42 -14.45 4.35 0.55
N GLN A 43 -13.41 3.81 1.21
CA GLN A 43 -13.46 3.44 2.63
C GLN A 43 -13.07 4.62 3.54
N GLY A 44 -12.58 5.74 2.97
CA GLY A 44 -12.16 6.91 3.73
C GLY A 44 -10.89 6.66 4.55
N VAL A 45 -10.13 5.61 4.23
CA VAL A 45 -8.85 5.29 4.88
C VAL A 45 -7.75 6.10 4.20
N SER A 46 -6.84 6.68 4.97
CA SER A 46 -5.69 7.40 4.43
C SER A 46 -4.84 6.49 3.54
N TYR A 47 -4.11 7.08 2.59
CA TYR A 47 -3.21 6.32 1.73
C TYR A 47 -2.07 5.71 2.57
N GLU A 48 -2.06 4.39 2.71
CA GLU A 48 -1.04 3.69 3.47
C GLU A 48 0.00 3.07 2.52
N TYR A 49 1.12 3.77 2.34
CA TYR A 49 2.24 3.35 1.48
C TYR A 49 2.80 1.93 1.80
N TRP A 50 2.53 1.40 3.00
CA TRP A 50 3.01 0.09 3.45
C TRP A 50 1.97 -1.03 3.35
N HIS A 51 0.69 -0.73 3.10
CA HIS A 51 -0.38 -1.73 3.16
C HIS A 51 -0.64 -2.36 1.79
N TRP A 52 -0.25 -3.62 1.65
CA TRP A 52 -0.39 -4.40 0.42
C TRP A 52 -1.26 -5.63 0.65
N ARG A 53 -2.22 -5.84 -0.24
CA ARG A 53 -3.06 -7.02 -0.26
C ARG A 53 -2.48 -8.02 -1.24
N PHE A 54 -2.44 -9.28 -0.86
CA PHE A 54 -2.16 -10.38 -1.79
C PHE A 54 -3.47 -10.83 -2.44
N SER A 55 -3.53 -10.80 -3.77
CA SER A 55 -4.76 -11.07 -4.56
C SER A 55 -4.60 -12.20 -5.57
N ASN A 56 -3.60 -13.08 -5.40
CA ASN A 56 -3.42 -14.28 -6.25
C ASN A 56 -4.44 -15.40 -5.96
N TYR A 57 -5.69 -15.02 -5.73
CA TYR A 57 -6.80 -15.92 -5.41
C TYR A 57 -7.77 -15.97 -6.59
N ASP A 58 -7.30 -16.42 -7.77
CA ASP A 58 -8.22 -16.94 -8.79
C ASP A 58 -7.55 -17.86 -9.83
N SER A 59 -6.67 -18.76 -9.37
CA SER A 59 -6.25 -19.92 -10.18
C SER A 59 -6.22 -21.21 -9.38
N PHE A 60 -7.24 -21.43 -8.56
CA PHE A 60 -7.68 -22.76 -8.14
C PHE A 60 -9.20 -22.79 -8.28
N GLN A 61 -9.68 -23.07 -9.51
CA GLN A 61 -10.99 -23.69 -9.72
C GLN A 61 -10.91 -25.17 -9.35
#